data_AF-A0A1Z4QLB7-F1
#
_entry.id   AF-A0A1Z4QLB7-F1
#
_cell.length_a   1.000
_cell.length_b   1.000
_cell.length_c   1.000
_cell.angle_alpha   90.00
_cell.angle_beta   90.00
_cell.angle_gamma   90.00
#
_symmetry.space_group_name_H-M   'P 1'
#
loop_
_entity.id
_entity.type
_entity.pdbx_description
1 polymer ?
#
loop_
_entity_poly.entity_id
_entity_poly.type
_entity_poly.pdbx_seq_one_letter_code
_entity_poly.pdbx_strand_id
1 'polypeptide(L)'
;MAISICTYTSIAVTTTMKTIIPGQNLPVESLMAQEQDSLSIQHLEIVLQREGSQPKLVGVNGEEITIPDSVYQAMRHVVHAMASGKVVSVVIQDRELTTQKAADLLKVSRPHLIKLLDQGEIPCIRVGTHRRVRFEDLMKYKEQRDSKRREGIKQFTQFLEDEGFYDDESSQLDQ
;
A
#
# COMPACT_ATOMS: atom_id res chain seq x y z
N MET A 1 4.33 -54.90 -21.92
CA MET A 1 4.52 -54.75 -20.46
C MET A 1 5.24 -53.43 -20.19
N ALA A 2 4.77 -52.67 -19.19
CA ALA A 2 5.20 -51.33 -18.71
C ALA A 2 4.90 -50.16 -19.68
N ILE A 3 3.83 -49.36 -19.60
CA ILE A 3 3.17 -48.55 -18.53
C ILE A 3 4.00 -47.32 -18.11
N SER A 4 3.44 -46.14 -18.45
CA SER A 4 3.27 -44.87 -17.67
C SER A 4 4.51 -44.34 -16.93
N ILE A 5 4.88 -43.06 -17.01
CA ILE A 5 4.08 -41.87 -16.66
C ILE A 5 4.76 -40.65 -17.31
N CYS A 6 4.07 -39.92 -18.19
CA CYS A 6 4.50 -38.60 -18.65
C CYS A 6 3.62 -37.59 -17.90
N THR A 7 4.11 -37.04 -16.79
CA THR A 7 3.36 -36.05 -16.02
C THR A 7 3.39 -34.71 -16.72
N TYR A 8 2.20 -34.28 -17.13
CA TYR A 8 1.90 -32.99 -17.71
C TYR A 8 1.84 -31.96 -16.59
N THR A 9 2.70 -30.95 -16.60
CA THR A 9 2.51 -29.74 -15.78
C THR A 9 3.02 -28.54 -16.55
N SER A 10 2.20 -28.06 -17.48
CA SER A 10 2.37 -26.73 -18.06
C SER A 10 1.31 -25.83 -17.43
N ILE A 11 1.72 -25.11 -16.38
CA ILE A 11 0.91 -24.05 -15.77
C ILE A 11 1.03 -22.84 -16.70
N ALA A 12 -0.08 -22.51 -17.36
CA ALA A 12 -0.22 -21.27 -18.10
C ALA A 12 -0.24 -20.09 -17.12
N VAL A 13 0.64 -19.10 -17.31
CA VAL A 13 0.52 -17.79 -16.67
C VAL A 13 0.29 -16.76 -17.77
N THR A 14 -0.90 -16.18 -17.72
CA THR A 14 -1.49 -15.29 -18.71
C THR A 14 -0.74 -13.95 -18.81
N THR A 15 -0.27 -13.64 -20.02
CA THR A 15 0.10 -12.31 -20.49
C THR A 15 -0.99 -11.29 -20.18
N THR A 16 -0.67 -10.17 -19.50
CA THR A 16 -1.48 -8.94 -19.64
C THR A 16 -0.58 -7.73 -19.86
N MET A 17 -1.04 -6.89 -20.78
CA MET A 17 -0.30 -5.95 -21.60
C MET A 17 0.32 -4.76 -20.86
N LYS A 18 1.51 -4.38 -21.31
CA LYS A 18 2.28 -3.20 -20.92
C LYS A 18 1.69 -1.95 -21.58
N THR A 19 0.79 -1.25 -20.90
CA THR A 19 0.38 0.10 -21.30
C THR A 19 1.31 1.13 -20.64
N ILE A 20 2.16 1.75 -21.45
CA ILE A 20 3.15 2.76 -21.07
C ILE A 20 2.43 4.11 -20.95
N ILE A 21 2.29 4.64 -19.74
CA ILE A 21 1.90 6.03 -19.46
C ILE A 21 3.20 6.82 -19.23
N PRO A 22 3.43 7.99 -19.88
CA PRO A 22 4.67 8.74 -19.74
C PRO A 22 4.67 9.51 -18.40
N GLY A 23 5.71 9.31 -17.59
CA GLY A 23 5.92 10.01 -16.30
C GLY A 23 6.32 9.11 -15.12
N GLN A 24 6.95 7.96 -15.38
CA GLN A 24 7.30 6.97 -14.37
C GLN A 24 8.40 7.48 -13.43
N ASN A 25 8.05 7.72 -12.17
CA ASN A 25 8.92 7.28 -11.08
C ASN A 25 8.94 5.75 -11.19
N LEU A 26 10.09 5.19 -11.52
CA LEU A 26 10.26 3.75 -11.66
C LEU A 26 9.74 3.06 -10.37
N PRO A 27 8.99 1.95 -10.49
CA PRO A 27 8.79 1.10 -9.34
C PRO A 27 10.17 0.59 -8.94
N VAL A 28 10.63 0.97 -7.75
CA VAL A 28 11.79 0.33 -7.14
C VAL A 28 11.36 -1.12 -6.93
N GLU A 29 12.19 -2.02 -7.43
CA GLU A 29 11.97 -3.46 -7.58
C GLU A 29 11.09 -4.06 -6.48
N SER A 30 10.03 -4.77 -6.89
CA SER A 30 9.11 -5.43 -5.97
C SER A 30 9.87 -6.49 -5.19
N LEU A 31 10.22 -6.19 -3.94
CA LEU A 31 10.96 -7.10 -3.07
C LEU A 31 9.97 -8.15 -2.54
N MET A 32 10.04 -9.35 -3.10
CA MET A 32 9.46 -10.52 -2.45
C MET A 32 10.51 -11.08 -1.48
N ALA A 33 10.15 -11.26 -0.22
CA ALA A 33 10.98 -12.02 0.70
C ALA A 33 11.11 -13.45 0.15
N GLN A 34 12.33 -13.89 -0.15
CA GLN A 34 12.57 -15.30 -0.47
C GLN A 34 12.27 -16.13 0.78
N GLU A 35 11.73 -17.34 0.63
CA GLU A 35 11.34 -18.19 1.77
C GLU A 35 12.49 -18.38 2.79
N GLN A 36 13.74 -18.35 2.31
CA GLN A 36 14.96 -18.46 3.11
C GLN A 36 15.17 -17.30 4.10
N ASP A 37 14.62 -16.11 3.83
CA ASP A 37 14.83 -14.90 4.63
C ASP A 37 13.72 -14.67 5.66
N SER A 38 12.63 -15.44 5.60
CA SER A 38 11.44 -15.23 6.44
C SER A 38 11.76 -15.27 7.94
N LEU A 39 12.57 -16.23 8.39
CA LEU A 39 13.00 -16.32 9.79
C LEU A 39 13.88 -15.14 10.22
N SER A 40 14.76 -14.68 9.34
CA SER A 40 15.62 -13.51 9.59
C SER A 40 14.81 -12.22 9.67
N ILE A 41 13.77 -12.08 8.82
CA ILE A 41 12.85 -10.95 8.82
C ILE A 41 11.97 -10.94 10.08
N GLN A 42 11.48 -12.09 10.51
CA GLN A 42 10.73 -12.22 11.78
C GLN A 42 11.61 -11.87 12.99
N HIS A 43 12.86 -12.34 13.02
CA HIS A 43 13.78 -11.96 14.08
C HIS A 43 14.10 -10.46 14.07
N LEU A 44 14.29 -9.88 12.88
CA LEU A 44 14.48 -8.44 12.71
C LEU A 44 13.25 -7.65 13.20
N GLU A 45 12.03 -8.13 12.94
CA GLU A 45 10.80 -7.50 13.44
C GLU A 45 10.80 -7.41 14.97
N ILE A 46 11.14 -8.50 15.66
CA ILE A 46 11.19 -8.54 17.13
C ILE A 46 12.21 -7.53 17.69
N VAL A 47 13.40 -7.44 17.07
CA VAL A 47 14.46 -6.51 17.49
C VAL A 47 14.04 -5.07 17.23
N LEU A 48 13.43 -4.78 16.07
CA LEU A 48 12.99 -3.44 15.71
C LEU A 48 11.73 -2.99 16.47
N GLN A 49 11.00 -3.88 17.14
CA GLN A 49 9.83 -3.50 17.96
C GLN A 49 10.19 -3.04 19.38
N ARG A 50 11.38 -3.36 19.89
CA ARG A 50 11.82 -2.97 21.25
C ARG A 50 12.07 -1.48 21.36
N GLU A 51 11.29 -0.80 22.20
CA GLU A 51 11.48 0.62 22.52
C GLU A 51 12.85 0.87 23.20
N GLY A 52 13.53 1.95 22.80
CA GLY A 52 14.84 2.33 23.35
C GLY A 52 16.06 1.71 22.66
N SER A 53 15.88 0.88 21.63
CA SER A 53 17.00 0.39 20.82
C SER A 53 17.46 1.48 19.84
N GLN A 54 18.74 1.86 19.86
CA GLN A 54 19.38 2.66 18.80
C GLN A 54 20.08 1.71 17.83
N PRO A 55 19.40 1.21 16.78
CA PRO A 55 20.04 0.31 15.84
C PRO A 55 21.14 1.04 15.08
N LYS A 56 22.22 0.31 14.86
CA LYS A 56 23.35 0.74 14.04
C LYS A 56 23.40 -0.14 12.80
N LEU A 57 23.69 0.48 11.66
CA LEU A 57 24.01 -0.21 10.43
C LEU A 57 25.53 -0.34 10.35
N VAL A 58 26.01 -1.57 10.19
CA VAL A 58 27.43 -1.84 10.01
C VAL A 58 27.70 -1.94 8.52
N GLY A 59 28.51 -1.01 8.01
CA GLY A 59 28.97 -1.03 6.62
C GLY A 59 29.90 -2.21 6.36
N VAL A 60 30.09 -2.55 5.08
CA VAL A 60 31.00 -3.63 4.65
C VAL A 60 32.46 -3.38 5.06
N ASN A 61 32.80 -2.13 5.33
CA ASN A 61 34.07 -1.64 5.85
C ASN A 61 34.19 -1.69 7.38
N GLY A 62 33.15 -2.16 8.09
CA GLY A 62 33.08 -2.16 9.55
C GLY A 62 32.68 -0.82 10.17
N GLU A 63 32.31 0.18 9.36
CA GLU A 63 31.87 1.48 9.85
C GLU A 63 30.46 1.37 10.45
N GLU A 64 30.29 1.85 11.68
CA GLU A 64 28.98 1.86 12.35
C GLU A 64 28.28 3.20 12.13
N ILE A 65 27.11 3.16 11.50
CA ILE A 65 26.26 4.33 11.29
C ILE A 65 25.00 4.17 12.14
N THR A 66 24.75 5.10 13.06
CA THR A 66 23.49 5.15 13.79
C THR A 66 22.36 5.51 12.84
N ILE A 67 21.29 4.71 12.83
CA ILE A 67 20.16 4.92 11.92
C ILE A 67 19.31 6.09 12.46
N PRO A 68 19.08 7.17 11.68
CA PRO A 68 18.18 8.25 12.08
C PRO A 68 16.75 7.74 12.27
N ASP A 69 16.00 8.36 13.18
CA ASP A 69 14.63 7.93 13.53
C ASP A 69 13.70 7.81 12.31
N SER A 70 13.80 8.72 11.34
CA SER A 70 12.99 8.67 10.12
C SER A 70 13.22 7.40 9.29
N VAL A 71 14.47 6.96 9.17
CA VAL A 71 14.85 5.73 8.46
C VAL A 71 14.45 4.51 9.28
N TYR A 72 14.60 4.56 10.60
CA TYR A 72 14.19 3.49 11.50
C TYR A 72 12.69 3.20 11.43
N GLN A 73 11.84 4.24 11.43
CA GLN A 73 10.40 4.07 11.27
C GLN A 73 10.04 3.45 9.91
N ALA A 74 10.66 3.91 8.83
CA ALA A 74 10.46 3.32 7.51
C ALA A 74 10.84 1.82 7.48
N MET A 75 11.97 1.45 8.07
CA MET A 75 12.40 0.06 8.19
C MET A 75 11.39 -0.78 8.99
N ARG A 76 10.85 -0.28 10.11
CA ARG A 76 9.83 -0.98 10.89
C ARG A 76 8.60 -1.31 10.04
N HIS A 77 8.12 -0.35 9.25
CA HIS A 77 6.98 -0.57 8.36
C HIS A 77 7.27 -1.59 7.26
N VAL A 78 8.45 -1.52 6.64
CA VAL A 78 8.87 -2.47 5.59
C VAL A 78 9.00 -3.88 6.16
N VAL A 79 9.75 -4.05 7.26
CA VAL A 79 9.99 -5.35 7.90
C VAL A 79 8.68 -5.97 8.38
N HIS A 80 7.80 -5.20 9.02
CA HIS A 80 6.48 -5.70 9.43
C HIS A 80 5.63 -6.17 8.24
N ALA A 81 5.64 -5.43 7.13
CA ALA A 81 4.92 -5.82 5.92
C ALA A 81 5.51 -7.10 5.31
N MET A 82 6.84 -7.22 5.25
CA MET A 82 7.53 -8.42 4.75
C MET A 82 7.30 -9.64 5.65
N ALA A 83 7.38 -9.48 6.98
CA ALA A 83 7.09 -10.54 7.95
C ALA A 83 5.65 -11.05 7.84
N SER A 84 4.72 -10.16 7.48
CA SER A 84 3.32 -10.49 7.18
C SER A 84 3.10 -11.12 5.80
N GLY A 85 4.17 -11.42 5.05
CA GLY A 85 4.09 -12.00 3.70
C GLY A 85 3.58 -11.04 2.62
N LYS A 86 3.56 -9.73 2.89
CA LYS A 86 3.09 -8.73 1.91
C LYS A 86 4.22 -8.34 0.97
N VAL A 87 3.86 -8.11 -0.29
CA VAL A 87 4.75 -7.48 -1.27
C VAL A 87 4.97 -6.02 -0.88
N VAL A 88 6.23 -5.61 -0.75
CA VAL A 88 6.60 -4.22 -0.44
C VAL A 88 7.15 -3.54 -1.68
N SER A 89 6.66 -2.34 -1.96
CA SER A 89 7.23 -1.43 -2.97
C SER A 89 7.54 -0.10 -2.31
N VAL A 90 8.73 0.42 -2.56
CA VAL A 90 9.12 1.77 -2.13
C VAL A 90 8.93 2.68 -3.33
N VAL A 91 8.25 3.80 -3.15
CA VAL A 91 8.04 4.79 -4.21
C VAL A 91 8.53 6.14 -3.73
N ILE A 92 9.39 6.78 -4.52
CA ILE A 92 9.75 8.17 -4.29
C ILE A 92 8.56 9.02 -4.72
N GLN A 93 8.11 9.91 -3.85
CA GLN A 93 6.99 10.80 -4.13
C GLN A 93 7.45 12.25 -4.06
N ASP A 94 7.01 13.02 -5.06
CA ASP A 94 7.23 14.46 -5.07
C ASP A 94 6.46 15.08 -3.92
N ARG A 95 7.10 16.00 -3.19
CA ARG A 95 6.47 16.74 -2.09
C ARG A 95 5.22 17.49 -2.57
N GLU A 96 5.26 17.95 -3.82
CA GLU A 96 4.17 18.65 -4.48
C GLU A 96 3.78 17.95 -5.78
N LEU A 97 2.49 17.69 -5.92
CA LEU A 97 1.89 16.99 -7.03
C LEU A 97 1.20 17.95 -7.98
N THR A 98 1.21 17.61 -9.27
CA THR A 98 0.31 18.22 -10.24
C THR A 98 -1.12 17.78 -9.97
N THR A 99 -2.11 18.57 -10.40
CA THR A 99 -3.52 18.17 -10.30
C THR A 99 -3.81 16.86 -11.03
N GLN A 100 -3.04 16.52 -12.07
CA GLN A 100 -3.20 15.25 -12.76
C GLN A 100 -2.74 14.10 -11.86
N LYS A 101 -1.50 14.15 -11.38
CA LYS A 101 -0.92 13.11 -10.51
C LYS A 101 -1.72 12.91 -9.22
N ALA A 102 -2.24 14.01 -8.66
CA ALA A 102 -3.12 13.97 -7.49
C ALA A 102 -4.46 13.27 -7.78
N ALA A 103 -5.06 13.51 -8.95
CA ALA A 103 -6.32 12.89 -9.34
C ALA A 103 -6.14 11.38 -9.58
N ASP A 104 -5.04 11.01 -10.24
CA ASP A 104 -4.67 9.63 -10.50
C ASP A 104 -4.47 8.87 -9.17
N LEU A 105 -3.80 9.49 -8.19
CA LEU A 105 -3.57 8.87 -6.87
C LEU A 105 -4.88 8.69 -6.06
N LEU A 106 -5.80 9.66 -6.13
CA LEU A 106 -7.11 9.55 -5.48
C LEU A 106 -8.09 8.62 -6.21
N LYS A 107 -7.72 8.15 -7.41
CA LYS A 107 -8.56 7.39 -8.35
C LYS A 107 -9.87 8.12 -8.67
N VAL A 108 -9.77 9.41 -8.99
CA VAL A 108 -10.92 10.26 -9.36
C VAL A 108 -10.64 11.00 -10.66
N SER A 109 -11.68 11.53 -11.29
CA SER A 109 -11.49 12.38 -12.46
C SER A 109 -10.82 13.70 -12.07
N ARG A 110 -9.93 14.22 -12.94
CA ARG A 110 -9.29 15.53 -12.72
C ARG A 110 -10.31 16.66 -12.48
N PRO A 111 -11.43 16.76 -13.21
CA PRO A 111 -12.44 17.79 -12.91
C PRO A 111 -13.03 17.66 -11.50
N HIS A 112 -13.21 16.44 -10.99
CA HIS A 112 -13.68 16.24 -9.62
C HIS A 112 -12.63 16.71 -8.60
N LEU A 113 -11.35 16.37 -8.80
CA LEU A 113 -10.28 16.90 -7.94
C LEU A 113 -10.28 18.43 -7.96
N ILE A 114 -10.39 19.06 -9.13
CA ILE A 114 -10.40 20.53 -9.23
C ILE A 114 -11.53 21.14 -8.40
N LYS A 115 -12.74 20.54 -8.42
CA LYS A 115 -13.85 20.98 -7.56
C LYS A 115 -13.50 20.90 -6.08
N LEU A 116 -12.88 19.81 -5.62
CA LEU A 116 -12.44 19.66 -4.23
C LEU A 116 -11.40 20.72 -3.84
N LEU A 117 -10.49 21.06 -4.76
CA LEU A 117 -9.51 22.13 -4.55
C LEU A 117 -10.18 23.51 -4.48
N ASP A 118 -11.17 23.77 -5.34
CA ASP A 118 -11.92 25.03 -5.36
C ASP A 118 -12.81 25.21 -4.13
N GLN A 119 -13.35 24.11 -3.61
CA GLN A 119 -14.14 24.07 -2.38
C GLN A 119 -13.28 24.17 -1.11
N GLY A 120 -11.95 24.08 -1.25
CA GLY A 120 -11.03 24.11 -0.11
C GLY A 120 -10.99 22.83 0.71
N GLU A 121 -11.59 21.73 0.24
CA GLU A 121 -11.55 20.44 0.93
C GLU A 121 -10.13 19.85 0.96
N ILE A 122 -9.32 20.18 -0.04
CA ILE A 122 -7.90 19.81 -0.09
C ILE A 122 -7.09 21.10 -0.33
N PRO A 123 -6.16 21.45 0.57
CA PRO A 123 -5.29 22.60 0.39
C PRO A 123 -4.49 22.52 -0.93
N CYS A 124 -4.41 23.64 -1.66
CA CYS A 124 -3.55 23.75 -2.83
C CYS A 124 -2.80 25.08 -2.86
N ILE A 125 -1.63 25.05 -3.50
CA ILE A 125 -0.76 26.20 -3.70
C ILE A 125 -0.82 26.57 -5.18
N ARG A 126 -0.88 27.86 -5.49
CA ARG A 126 -0.71 28.36 -6.86
C ARG A 126 0.75 28.67 -7.11
N VAL A 127 1.32 28.04 -8.14
CA VAL A 127 2.66 28.31 -8.65
C VAL A 127 2.50 28.85 -10.06
N GLY A 128 2.56 30.17 -10.20
CA GLY A 128 2.15 30.88 -11.42
C GLY A 128 0.69 30.58 -11.76
N THR A 129 0.45 30.07 -12.98
CA THR A 129 -0.89 29.72 -13.48
C THR A 129 -1.36 28.32 -13.03
N HIS A 130 -0.45 27.47 -12.53
CA HIS A 130 -0.77 26.08 -12.20
C HIS A 130 -0.99 25.87 -10.71
N ARG A 131 -1.81 24.87 -10.37
CA ARG A 131 -2.02 24.43 -8.99
C ARG A 131 -1.09 23.26 -8.65
N ARG A 132 -0.57 23.28 -7.44
CA ARG A 132 0.21 22.22 -6.80
C ARG A 132 -0.52 21.77 -5.54
N VAL A 133 -0.53 20.46 -5.30
CA VAL A 133 -1.14 19.86 -4.10
C VAL A 133 -0.05 19.14 -3.35
N ARG A 134 0.10 19.41 -2.05
CA ARG A 134 1.08 18.68 -1.24
C ARG A 134 0.66 17.24 -1.07
N PHE A 135 1.63 16.33 -1.18
CA PHE A 135 1.36 14.90 -1.05
C PHE A 135 0.68 14.55 0.29
N GLU A 136 1.19 15.11 1.39
CA GLU A 136 0.66 14.89 2.74
C GLU A 136 -0.81 15.28 2.86
N ASP A 137 -1.19 16.44 2.34
CA ASP A 137 -2.56 16.95 2.41
C ASP A 137 -3.52 16.09 1.58
N LEU A 138 -3.05 15.62 0.42
CA LEU A 138 -3.81 14.70 -0.43
C LEU A 138 -4.06 13.35 0.27
N MET A 139 -3.05 12.81 0.95
CA MET A 139 -3.17 11.54 1.68
C MET A 139 -4.06 11.66 2.91
N LYS A 140 -3.97 12.76 3.66
CA LYS A 140 -4.89 13.04 4.78
C LYS A 140 -6.35 13.06 4.32
N TYR A 141 -6.63 13.75 3.21
CA TYR A 141 -7.97 13.75 2.63
C TYR A 141 -8.41 12.34 2.21
N LYS A 142 -7.55 11.57 1.55
CA LYS A 142 -7.83 10.18 1.15
C LYS A 142 -8.22 9.32 2.35
N GLU A 143 -7.43 9.38 3.42
CA GLU A 143 -7.66 8.59 4.63
C GLU A 143 -8.97 8.98 5.32
N GLN A 144 -9.24 10.27 5.48
CA GLN A 144 -10.51 10.75 6.05
C GLN A 144 -11.71 10.29 5.23
N ARG A 145 -11.64 10.44 3.89
CA ARG A 145 -12.68 9.99 2.96
C ARG A 145 -12.90 8.49 3.04
N ASP A 146 -11.83 7.71 3.08
CA ASP A 146 -11.90 6.25 3.12
C ASP A 146 -12.41 5.75 4.48
N SER A 147 -12.11 6.46 5.57
CA SER A 147 -12.67 6.21 6.90
C SER A 147 -14.18 6.47 6.94
N LYS A 148 -14.64 7.65 6.48
CA LYS A 148 -16.07 7.98 6.38
C LYS A 148 -16.84 6.97 5.53
N ARG A 149 -16.26 6.51 4.41
CA ARG A 149 -16.88 5.48 3.56
C ARG A 149 -17.04 4.16 4.31
N ARG A 150 -16.00 3.69 5.02
CA ARG A 150 -16.08 2.45 5.81
C ARG A 150 -17.12 2.56 6.92
N GLU A 151 -17.19 3.70 7.58
CA GLU A 151 -18.18 3.96 8.63
C GLU A 151 -19.61 3.93 8.08
N GLY A 152 -19.88 4.60 6.95
CA GLY A 152 -21.19 4.58 6.31
C GLY A 152 -21.61 3.17 5.86
N ILE A 153 -20.67 2.38 5.31
CA ILE A 153 -20.94 0.98 4.97
C ILE A 153 -21.27 0.18 6.24
N LYS A 154 -20.49 0.33 7.31
CA LYS A 154 -20.73 -0.35 8.58
C LYS A 154 -22.10 0.00 9.17
N GLN A 155 -22.47 1.28 9.16
CA GLN A 155 -23.78 1.75 9.62
C GLN A 155 -24.92 1.16 8.79
N PHE A 156 -24.75 1.09 7.46
CA PHE A 156 -25.74 0.48 6.58
C PHE A 156 -25.88 -1.03 6.81
N THR A 157 -24.76 -1.75 6.97
CA THR A 157 -24.77 -3.18 7.30
C THR A 157 -25.47 -3.43 8.63
N GLN A 158 -25.14 -2.65 9.67
CA GLN A 158 -25.77 -2.77 10.97
C GLN A 158 -27.28 -2.48 10.91
N PHE A 159 -27.69 -1.45 10.15
CA PHE A 159 -29.11 -1.16 9.93
C PHE A 159 -29.84 -2.33 9.26
N LEU A 160 -29.22 -3.01 8.28
CA LEU A 160 -29.81 -4.18 7.63
C LEU A 160 -29.89 -5.40 8.57
N GLU A 161 -28.92 -5.60 9.44
CA GLU A 161 -28.95 -6.63 10.48
C GLU A 161 -30.08 -6.38 11.48
N ASP A 162 -30.24 -5.14 11.95
CA ASP A 162 -31.31 -4.74 12.88
C ASP A 162 -32.71 -4.91 12.26
N GLU A 163 -32.85 -4.69 10.95
CA GLU A 163 -34.09 -4.90 10.19
C GLU A 163 -34.30 -6.37 9.76
N GLY A 164 -33.41 -7.30 10.14
CA GLY A 164 -33.55 -8.73 9.85
C GLY A 164 -33.33 -9.12 8.39
N PHE A 165 -32.65 -8.29 7.59
CA PHE A 165 -32.34 -8.61 6.18
C PHE A 165 -31.20 -9.63 6.05
N TYR A 166 -30.41 -9.84 7.10
CA TYR A 166 -29.37 -10.86 7.20
C TYR A 166 -29.64 -11.77 8.40
N ASP A 167 -30.59 -12.69 8.27
CA ASP A 167 -30.67 -13.85 9.16
C ASP A 167 -29.69 -14.93 8.68
N ASP A 168 -29.04 -15.61 9.62
CA ASP A 168 -28.00 -16.64 9.41
C ASP A 168 -28.55 -17.96 8.82
N GLU A 169 -29.42 -17.87 7.81
CA GLU A 169 -29.95 -18.99 7.03
C GLU A 169 -28.94 -19.43 5.95
N SER A 170 -27.68 -19.60 6.34
CA SER A 170 -26.66 -20.29 5.54
C SER A 170 -26.23 -21.64 6.14
N SER A 171 -26.91 -22.08 7.21
CA SER A 171 -26.66 -23.37 7.87
C SER A 171 -27.49 -24.55 7.32
N GLN A 172 -28.24 -24.39 6.23
CA GLN A 172 -29.01 -25.47 5.60
C GLN A 172 -28.72 -25.59 4.09
N LEU A 173 -27.47 -25.89 3.73
CA LEU A 173 -27.13 -26.39 2.39
C LEU A 173 -26.31 -27.69 2.41
N ASP A 174 -26.45 -28.48 3.48
CA ASP A 174 -25.97 -29.86 3.52
C ASP A 174 -27.10 -30.81 3.98
N GLN A 175 -27.85 -31.35 3.01
CA GLN A 175 -28.55 -32.64 3.13
C GLN A 175 -28.30 -33.46 1.86
#